data_AF-A0A6A4AM29-F1
#
_entry.id   AF-A0A6A4AM29-F1
#
_cell.length_a   1.000
_cell.length_b   1.000
_cell.length_c   1.000
_cell.angle_alpha   90.00
_cell.angle_beta   90.00
_cell.angle_gamma   90.00
#
_symmetry.space_group_name_H-M   'P 1'
#
loop_
_entity.id
_entity.type
_entity.pdbx_description
1 polymer ?
#
loop_
_entity_poly.entity_id
_entity_poly.type
_entity_poly.pdbx_seq_one_letter_code
_entity_poly.pdbx_strand_id
1 'polypeptide(L)'
;MALSTIFSALDLRDGFYQILMRESDIPLTAVSTPSGMLWEWLVMPQGLKNAPATFNSRAVDGKSEVEMHKEHLRRLFALMRKHKLYANLKKCIFG
;
A
#
# COMPACT_ATOMS: atom_id res chain seq x y z
N MET A 1 -1.76 24.03 -10.67
CA MET A 1 -3.20 23.77 -10.38
C MET A 1 -3.51 22.39 -10.92
N ALA A 2 -4.24 21.55 -10.17
CA ALA A 2 -4.73 20.28 -10.69
C ALA A 2 -5.91 20.57 -11.64
N LEU A 3 -5.98 19.89 -12.78
CA LEU A 3 -7.02 20.10 -13.79
C LEU A 3 -8.24 19.17 -13.62
N SER A 4 -8.08 18.13 -12.81
CA SER A 4 -9.04 17.04 -12.70
C SER A 4 -10.32 17.45 -11.98
N THR A 5 -11.46 17.01 -12.52
CA THR A 5 -12.81 17.33 -12.07
C THR A 5 -13.42 16.26 -11.15
N ILE A 6 -12.85 15.06 -11.14
CA ILE A 6 -13.33 13.90 -10.38
C ILE A 6 -12.15 13.27 -9.64
N PHE A 7 -12.36 12.90 -8.37
CA PHE A 7 -11.33 12.32 -7.50
C PHE A 7 -11.88 11.12 -6.73
N SER A 8 -11.08 10.06 -6.63
CA SER A 8 -11.31 8.93 -5.74
C SER A 8 -10.10 8.74 -4.85
N ALA A 9 -10.32 8.39 -3.58
CA ALA A 9 -9.28 8.12 -2.59
C ALA A 9 -9.44 6.69 -2.06
N LEU A 10 -8.35 5.91 -2.10
CA LEU A 10 -8.28 4.60 -1.48
C LEU A 10 -7.46 4.68 -0.18
N ASP A 11 -8.04 4.28 0.95
CA ASP A 11 -7.26 4.14 2.19
C ASP A 11 -6.48 2.82 2.16
N LEU A 12 -5.19 2.94 1.84
CA LEU A 12 -4.21 1.85 1.82
C LEU A 12 -3.23 1.93 3.01
N ARG A 13 -3.59 2.62 4.09
CA ARG A 13 -2.74 2.83 5.29
C ARG A 13 -2.19 1.53 5.87
N ASP A 14 -3.02 0.49 5.92
CA ASP A 14 -2.66 -0.82 6.45
C ASP A 14 -2.01 -1.72 5.38
N GLY A 15 -1.82 -1.20 4.16
CA GLY A 15 -1.25 -1.90 3.01
C GLY A 15 0.21 -2.32 3.17
N PHE A 16 0.98 -1.67 4.05
CA PHE A 16 2.33 -2.12 4.40
C PHE A 16 2.31 -3.54 4.99
N TYR A 17 1.38 -3.82 5.91
CA TYR A 17 1.23 -5.14 6.55
C TYR A 17 0.70 -6.24 5.60
N GLN A 18 0.40 -5.90 4.34
CA GLN A 18 0.02 -6.85 3.29
C GLN A 18 1.22 -7.24 2.42
N ILE A 19 2.37 -6.58 2.60
CA ILE A 19 3.62 -6.86 1.92
C ILE A 19 4.47 -7.81 2.78
N LEU A 20 4.71 -9.03 2.30
CA LEU A 20 5.68 -9.94 2.92
C LEU A 20 7.08 -9.29 2.97
N MET A 21 7.75 -9.45 4.11
CA MET A 21 9.18 -9.19 4.23
C MET A 21 9.98 -10.22 3.43
N ARG A 22 11.19 -9.86 3.00
CA ARG A 22 12.17 -10.81 2.47
C ARG A 22 12.68 -11.65 3.63
N GLU A 23 12.76 -12.96 3.48
CA GLU A 23 13.14 -13.89 4.56
C GLU A 23 14.49 -13.54 5.22
N SER A 24 15.51 -13.14 4.45
CA SER A 24 16.81 -12.68 4.97
C SER A 24 16.73 -11.43 5.85
N ASP A 25 15.68 -10.64 5.71
CA ASP A 25 15.54 -9.32 6.32
C ASP A 25 14.59 -9.38 7.53
N ILE A 26 13.88 -10.51 7.74
CA ILE A 26 12.98 -10.72 8.89
C ILE A 26 13.73 -10.54 10.23
N PRO A 27 14.91 -11.14 10.47
CA PRO A 27 15.63 -10.96 11.73
C PRO A 27 16.10 -9.51 11.96
N LEU A 28 16.26 -8.72 10.89
CA LEU A 28 16.63 -7.30 10.98
C LEU A 28 15.47 -6.41 11.44
N THR A 29 14.25 -6.96 11.51
CA THR A 29 13.05 -6.27 12.03
C THR A 29 12.73 -6.62 13.49
N ALA A 30 13.62 -7.34 14.18
CA ALA A 30 13.40 -7.74 15.57
C ALA A 30 13.12 -6.54 16.49
N VAL A 31 12.03 -6.63 17.26
CA VAL A 31 11.62 -5.64 18.28
C VAL A 31 11.40 -6.33 19.62
N SER A 32 11.74 -5.66 20.72
CA SER A 32 11.48 -6.12 22.08
C SER A 32 10.24 -5.44 22.67
N THR A 33 9.42 -6.21 23.40
CA THR A 33 8.38 -5.65 24.28
C THR A 33 8.99 -5.24 25.61
N PRO A 34 8.33 -4.36 26.40
CA PRO A 34 8.75 -4.05 27.77
C PRO A 34 8.81 -5.26 28.72
N SER A 35 8.15 -6.38 28.37
CA SER A 35 8.25 -7.66 29.08
C SER A 35 9.48 -8.50 28.71
N GLY A 36 10.35 -8.00 27.83
CA GLY A 36 11.56 -8.69 27.38
C GLY A 36 11.35 -9.72 26.25
N MET A 37 10.14 -9.82 25.69
CA MET A 37 9.85 -10.75 24.60
C MET A 37 10.28 -10.16 23.25
N LEU A 38 11.01 -10.95 22.45
CA LEU A 38 11.42 -10.58 21.09
C LEU A 38 10.39 -11.05 20.06
N TRP A 39 10.13 -10.20 19.07
CA TRP A 39 9.23 -10.45 17.95
C TRP A 39 9.86 -9.97 16.64
N GLU A 40 9.61 -10.68 15.55
CA GLU A 40 10.07 -10.32 14.20
C GLU A 40 8.87 -10.07 13.27
N TRP A 41 9.04 -9.21 12.28
CA TRP A 41 7.97 -8.86 11.35
C TRP A 41 8.03 -9.71 10.08
N LEU A 42 7.04 -10.59 9.91
CA LEU A 42 6.84 -11.37 8.67
C LEU A 42 6.31 -10.51 7.50
N VAL A 43 5.72 -9.36 7.81
CA VAL A 43 5.15 -8.38 6.88
C VAL A 43 5.70 -7.00 7.17
N MET A 44 5.87 -6.18 6.13
CA MET A 44 6.54 -4.87 6.21
C MET A 44 5.88 -3.96 7.24
N PRO A 45 6.56 -3.63 8.36
CA PRO A 45 6.03 -2.69 9.34
C PRO A 45 6.11 -1.25 8.82
N GLN A 46 5.20 -0.41 9.32
CA GLN A 46 5.31 1.03 9.17
C GLN A 46 6.57 1.54 9.91
N GLY A 47 7.17 2.63 9.41
CA GLY A 47 8.37 3.24 10.01
C GLY A 47 9.71 2.79 9.42
N LEU A 48 9.77 1.70 8.63
CA LEU A 48 10.99 1.38 7.88
C LEU A 48 11.26 2.46 6.81
N LYS A 49 12.51 2.97 6.76
CA LYS A 49 12.94 4.05 5.85
C LYS A 49 12.52 3.85 4.39
N ASN A 50 12.59 2.62 3.90
CA ASN A 50 12.30 2.28 2.50
C ASN A 50 10.87 1.77 2.26
N ALA A 51 10.04 1.58 3.31
CA ALA A 51 8.68 1.05 3.15
C ALA A 51 7.79 1.87 2.20
N PRO A 52 7.76 3.23 2.25
CA PRO A 52 6.97 4.01 1.29
C PRO A 52 7.41 3.82 -0.16
N ALA A 53 8.73 3.73 -0.42
CA ALA A 53 9.26 3.51 -1.76
C ALA A 53 8.91 2.10 -2.29
N THR A 54 9.02 1.08 -1.44
CA THR A 54 8.64 -0.30 -1.79
C THR A 54 7.13 -0.49 -1.94
N PHE A 55 6.32 0.30 -1.24
CA PHE A 55 4.86 0.33 -1.41
C PHE A 55 4.49 1.02 -2.74
N ASN A 56 5.03 2.20 -2.98
CA ASN A 56 4.73 3.01 -4.18
C ASN A 56 5.22 2.35 -5.48
N SER A 57 6.33 1.60 -5.47
CA SER A 57 6.81 0.88 -6.66
C SER A 57 5.86 -0.23 -7.12
N ARG A 58 4.88 -0.62 -6.30
CA ARG A 58 3.78 -1.54 -6.68
C ARG A 58 2.56 -0.82 -7.25
N ALA A 59 2.59 0.50 -7.39
CA ALA A 59 1.42 1.33 -7.70
C ALA A 59 1.75 2.45 -8.71
N VAL A 60 2.04 2.09 -9.97
CA VAL A 60 2.25 3.08 -11.05
C VAL A 60 1.65 2.62 -12.38
N ASP A 61 0.79 3.46 -12.98
CA ASP A 61 0.60 3.61 -14.44
C ASP A 61 -0.30 4.84 -14.73
N GLY A 62 0.18 5.83 -15.49
CA GLY A 62 -0.48 7.15 -15.66
C GLY A 62 -1.35 7.33 -16.92
N LYS A 63 -2.28 8.32 -16.90
CA LYS A 63 -3.08 8.93 -18.02
C LYS A 63 -4.08 9.99 -17.48
N SER A 64 -4.92 10.59 -18.34
CA SER A 64 -5.87 11.72 -18.09
C SER A 64 -7.19 11.61 -18.93
N GLU A 65 -8.45 11.89 -18.52
CA GLU A 65 -9.03 12.16 -17.18
C GLU A 65 -10.33 11.38 -16.80
N VAL A 66 -11.52 11.50 -17.45
CA VAL A 66 -12.80 10.95 -16.88
C VAL A 66 -13.11 9.48 -17.18
N GLU A 67 -13.25 9.04 -18.44
CA GLU A 67 -13.27 7.59 -18.74
C GLU A 67 -11.97 6.92 -18.31
N MET A 68 -10.92 7.73 -18.33
CA MET A 68 -9.62 7.42 -17.81
C MET A 68 -9.63 7.22 -16.28
N HIS A 69 -10.46 7.91 -15.50
CA HIS A 69 -10.62 7.68 -14.05
C HIS A 69 -11.16 6.28 -13.77
N LYS A 70 -12.16 5.84 -14.55
CA LYS A 70 -12.68 4.47 -14.50
C LYS A 70 -11.60 3.46 -14.91
N GLU A 71 -10.82 3.75 -15.95
CA GLU A 71 -9.71 2.91 -16.41
C GLU A 71 -8.54 2.87 -15.41
N HIS A 72 -8.24 3.98 -14.73
CA HIS A 72 -7.29 4.08 -13.63
C HIS A 72 -7.74 3.26 -12.44
N LEU A 73 -9.01 3.36 -12.03
CA LEU A 73 -9.56 2.51 -10.99
C LEU A 73 -9.51 1.03 -11.41
N ARG A 74 -9.83 0.69 -12.65
CA ARG A 74 -9.69 -0.69 -13.16
C ARG A 74 -8.25 -1.19 -13.09
N ARG A 75 -7.26 -0.39 -13.54
CA ARG A 75 -5.82 -0.70 -13.48
C ARG A 75 -5.33 -0.82 -12.05
N LEU A 76 -5.68 0.14 -11.19
CA LEU A 76 -5.33 0.16 -9.78
C LEU A 76 -5.90 -1.05 -9.04
N PHE A 77 -7.17 -1.39 -9.27
CA PHE A 77 -7.78 -2.60 -8.71
C PHE A 77 -7.19 -3.88 -9.29
N ALA A 78 -6.79 -3.91 -10.57
CA ALA A 78 -6.07 -5.05 -11.14
C ALA A 78 -4.69 -5.23 -10.52
N LEU A 79 -3.99 -4.12 -10.27
CA LEU A 79 -2.67 -4.09 -9.65
C LEU A 79 -2.72 -4.45 -8.15
N MET A 80 -3.75 -3.97 -7.43
CA MET A 80 -4.07 -4.42 -6.07
C MET A 80 -4.35 -5.92 -6.03
N ARG A 81 -5.20 -6.46 -6.93
CA ARG A 81 -5.43 -7.92 -7.02
C ARG A 81 -4.13 -8.69 -7.32
N LYS A 82 -3.31 -8.21 -8.25
CA LYS A 82 -1.99 -8.81 -8.58
C LYS A 82 -1.06 -8.87 -7.37
N HIS A 83 -1.04 -7.82 -6.55
CA HIS A 83 -0.19 -7.73 -5.35
C HIS A 83 -0.87 -8.17 -4.05
N LYS A 84 -2.09 -8.73 -4.11
CA LYS A 84 -2.92 -9.12 -2.96
C LYS A 84 -3.08 -7.99 -1.93
N LEU A 85 -3.28 -6.77 -2.42
CA LEU A 85 -3.54 -5.59 -1.60
C LEU A 85 -5.05 -5.38 -1.43
N TYR A 86 -5.45 -4.95 -0.23
CA TYR A 86 -6.83 -4.75 0.19
C TYR A 86 -6.98 -3.37 0.83
N ALA A 87 -7.88 -2.54 0.30
CA ALA A 87 -8.17 -1.21 0.83
C ALA A 87 -9.23 -1.26 1.95
N ASN A 88 -9.17 -0.31 2.89
CA ASN A 88 -10.20 -0.17 3.91
C ASN A 88 -11.44 0.49 3.33
N LEU A 89 -12.43 -0.33 2.93
CA LEU A 89 -13.63 0.12 2.22
C LEU A 89 -14.41 1.22 2.96
N LYS A 90 -14.40 1.21 4.31
CA LYS A 90 -15.09 2.22 5.14
C LYS A 90 -14.46 3.62 5.08
N LYS A 91 -13.25 3.72 4.51
CA LYS A 91 -12.46 4.96 4.38
C LYS A 91 -12.13 5.29 2.92
N CYS A 92 -12.62 4.49 1.97
CA CYS A 92 -12.49 4.79 0.55
C CYS A 92 -13.57 5.79 0.14
N ILE A 93 -13.20 6.72 -0.74
CA ILE A 93 -14.10 7.71 -1.34
C ILE A 93 -14.05 7.50 -2.84
N PHE A 94 -15.22 7.44 -3.49
CA PHE A 94 -15.32 7.35 -4.95
C PHE A 94 -16.15 8.54 -5.45
N GLY A 95 -15.55 9.34 -6.33
CA GLY A 95 -16.20 10.42 -7.08
C GLY A 95 -16.51 10.02 -8.51
#